data_AF-A0A5B0DXJ1-F1
#
_entry.id   AF-A0A5B0DXJ1-F1
#
_cell.length_a   1.000
_cell.length_b   1.000
_cell.length_c   1.000
_cell.angle_alpha   90.00
_cell.angle_beta   90.00
_cell.angle_gamma   90.00
#
_symmetry.space_group_name_H-M   'P 1'
#
loop_
_entity.id
_entity.type
_entity.pdbx_description
1 polymer ?
#
loop_
_entity_poly.entity_id
_entity_poly.type
_entity_poly.pdbx_seq_one_letter_code
_entity_poly.pdbx_strand_id
1 'polypeptide(L)'
;MNRLKSGLISGILAGLNAAAASPSVAMDANAVPAVQAAVERAIEPIIANEANAEPWFRSRVTWGAIVSVAVPALSALGVATEWLQADELVALLTATGATAGGALTLYGRWRAKRTIGAGSQ
;
A
#
# COMPACT_ATOMS: atom_id res chain seq x y z
N MET A 1 11.24 -11.14 -3.90
CA MET A 1 12.03 -9.91 -4.17
C MET A 1 11.39 -9.19 -5.36
N ASN A 2 10.76 -8.03 -5.13
CA ASN A 2 9.91 -7.35 -6.13
C ASN A 2 10.69 -7.00 -7.41
N ARG A 3 10.20 -7.44 -8.59
CA ARG A 3 10.78 -7.12 -9.92
C ARG A 3 10.95 -5.61 -10.15
N LEU A 4 10.13 -4.80 -9.50
CA LEU A 4 10.22 -3.35 -9.51
C LEU A 4 11.51 -2.84 -8.85
N LYS A 5 11.86 -3.39 -7.66
CA LYS A 5 13.06 -3.02 -6.92
C LYS A 5 14.32 -3.37 -7.72
N SER A 6 14.36 -4.57 -8.31
CA SER A 6 15.49 -4.99 -9.14
C SER A 6 15.61 -4.15 -10.42
N GLY A 7 14.49 -3.79 -11.07
CA GLY A 7 14.51 -2.94 -12.27
C GLY A 7 14.99 -1.51 -11.99
N LEU A 8 14.53 -0.92 -10.88
CA LEU A 8 14.95 0.42 -10.46
C LEU A 8 16.43 0.48 -10.11
N ILE A 9 16.94 -0.49 -9.35
CA ILE A 9 18.36 -0.55 -8.98
C ILE A 9 19.24 -0.65 -10.24
N SER A 10 18.87 -1.51 -11.20
CA SER A 10 19.60 -1.62 -12.46
C SER A 10 19.58 -0.33 -13.30
N GLY A 11 18.45 0.37 -13.34
CA GLY A 11 18.33 1.65 -14.04
C GLY A 11 19.16 2.77 -13.39
N ILE A 12 19.19 2.84 -12.07
CA ILE A 12 20.01 3.79 -11.30
C ILE A 12 21.49 3.52 -11.54
N LEU A 13 21.91 2.26 -11.46
CA LEU A 13 23.29 1.87 -11.77
C LEU A 13 23.70 2.28 -13.19
N ALA A 14 22.84 2.06 -14.19
CA ALA A 14 23.11 2.47 -15.56
C ALA A 14 23.24 4.00 -15.68
N GLY A 15 22.36 4.77 -15.01
CA GLY A 15 22.40 6.23 -15.00
C GLY A 15 23.63 6.79 -14.28
N LEU A 16 24.03 6.21 -13.15
CA LEU A 16 25.22 6.62 -12.40
C LEU A 16 26.51 6.32 -13.18
N ASN A 17 26.59 5.17 -13.86
CA ASN A 17 27.72 4.85 -14.72
C ASN A 17 27.80 5.79 -15.94
N ALA A 18 26.65 6.14 -16.54
CA ALA A 18 26.61 7.11 -17.63
C ALA A 18 27.01 8.52 -17.17
N ALA A 19 26.61 8.91 -15.96
CA ALA A 19 27.00 10.18 -15.34
C ALA A 19 28.50 10.23 -15.03
N ALA A 20 29.07 9.18 -14.44
CA ALA A 20 30.51 9.08 -14.18
C ALA A 20 31.37 9.05 -15.46
N ALA A 21 30.82 8.56 -16.57
CA ALA A 21 31.48 8.59 -17.87
C ALA A 21 31.32 9.93 -18.62
N SER A 22 30.50 10.85 -18.11
CA SER A 22 30.19 12.11 -18.79
C SER A 22 31.19 13.21 -18.42
N PRO A 23 31.83 13.88 -19.40
CA PRO A 23 32.79 14.97 -19.13
C PRO A 23 32.15 16.20 -18.47
N SER A 24 30.82 16.34 -18.55
CA SER A 24 30.06 17.46 -18.02
C SER A 24 29.56 17.26 -16.59
N VAL A 25 29.71 16.05 -16.03
CA VAL A 25 29.28 15.73 -14.67
C VAL A 25 30.51 15.46 -13.83
N ALA A 26 30.74 16.28 -12.81
CA ALA A 26 31.84 16.11 -11.86
C ALA A 26 31.54 14.96 -10.88
N MET A 27 31.41 13.74 -11.40
CA MET A 27 31.18 12.54 -10.62
C MET A 27 32.38 11.60 -10.74
N ASP A 28 33.08 11.42 -9.62
CA ASP A 28 34.16 10.45 -9.53
C ASP A 28 33.59 9.02 -9.66
N ALA A 29 34.20 8.18 -10.49
CA ALA A 29 33.75 6.80 -10.71
C ALA A 29 33.75 5.97 -9.42
N ASN A 30 34.64 6.28 -8.47
CA ASN A 30 34.70 5.60 -7.16
C ASN A 30 33.56 6.04 -6.24
N ALA A 31 32.87 7.14 -6.54
CA ALA A 31 31.71 7.61 -5.77
C ALA A 31 30.41 6.88 -6.15
N VAL A 32 30.38 6.15 -7.27
CA VAL A 32 29.18 5.43 -7.77
C VAL A 32 28.55 4.51 -6.70
N PRO A 33 29.30 3.66 -5.96
CA PRO A 33 28.70 2.77 -4.95
C PRO A 33 28.11 3.54 -3.77
N ALA A 34 28.75 4.65 -3.36
CA ALA A 34 28.28 5.48 -2.27
C ALA A 34 26.99 6.22 -2.64
N VAL A 35 26.93 6.76 -3.85
CA VAL A 35 25.73 7.43 -4.39
C VAL A 35 24.61 6.42 -4.59
N GLN A 36 24.91 5.23 -5.12
CA GLN A 36 23.93 4.15 -5.26
C GLN A 36 23.32 3.78 -3.90
N ALA A 37 24.14 3.55 -2.88
CA ALA A 37 23.66 3.20 -1.55
C ALA A 37 22.80 4.31 -0.93
N ALA A 38 23.17 5.58 -1.14
CA ALA A 38 22.37 6.72 -0.68
C ALA A 38 21.03 6.82 -1.40
N VAL A 39 21.01 6.63 -2.73
CA VAL A 39 19.79 6.61 -3.53
C VAL A 39 18.91 5.46 -3.08
N GLU A 40 19.42 4.22 -3.03
CA GLU A 40 18.66 3.04 -2.58
C GLU A 40 17.97 3.27 -1.23
N ARG A 41 18.69 3.85 -0.26
CA ARG A 41 18.16 4.16 1.07
C ARG A 41 17.03 5.20 1.04
N ALA A 42 17.09 6.15 0.11
CA ALA A 42 16.08 7.20 -0.05
C ALA A 42 14.82 6.70 -0.79
N ILE A 43 14.96 5.84 -1.80
CA ILE A 43 13.84 5.30 -2.58
C ILE A 43 13.19 4.07 -1.96
N GLU A 44 13.84 3.34 -1.06
CA GLU A 44 13.27 2.17 -0.40
C GLU A 44 11.89 2.43 0.26
N PRO A 45 11.68 3.48 1.08
CA PRO A 45 10.36 3.79 1.63
C PRO A 45 9.34 4.20 0.55
N ILE A 46 9.79 4.89 -0.51
CA ILE A 46 8.93 5.32 -1.62
C ILE A 46 8.42 4.10 -2.39
N ILE A 47 9.31 3.17 -2.74
CA ILE A 47 8.96 1.93 -3.44
C ILE A 47 8.03 1.07 -2.57
N ALA A 48 8.26 0.99 -1.26
CA ALA A 48 7.40 0.23 -0.35
C ALA A 48 5.96 0.79 -0.31
N ASN A 49 5.82 2.12 -0.27
CA ASN A 49 4.54 2.80 -0.29
C ASN A 49 3.84 2.67 -1.65
N GLU A 50 4.53 2.98 -2.75
CA GLU A 50 3.97 2.97 -4.11
C GLU A 50 3.68 1.56 -4.64
N ALA A 51 4.50 0.57 -4.29
CA ALA A 51 4.27 -0.82 -4.68
C ALA A 51 3.17 -1.49 -3.83
N ASN A 52 2.52 -0.75 -2.91
CA ASN A 52 1.51 -1.26 -1.99
C ASN A 52 2.00 -2.54 -1.27
N ALA A 53 3.31 -2.60 -0.98
CA ALA A 53 4.00 -3.77 -0.46
C ALA A 53 4.10 -3.76 1.07
N GLU A 54 3.48 -2.77 1.73
CA GLU A 54 3.40 -2.73 3.19
C GLU A 54 2.66 -3.97 3.73
N PRO A 55 3.17 -4.59 4.81
CA PRO A 55 2.46 -5.67 5.48
C PRO A 55 1.06 -5.24 5.90
N TRP A 56 0.04 -6.03 5.57
CA TRP A 56 -1.38 -5.67 5.77
C TRP A 56 -1.71 -5.26 7.21
N PHE A 57 -1.03 -5.84 8.20
CA PHE A 57 -1.21 -5.55 9.62
C PHE A 57 -0.69 -4.17 10.07
N ARG A 58 0.12 -3.48 9.25
CA ARG A 58 0.60 -2.13 9.54
C ARG A 58 -0.31 -1.04 8.95
N SER A 59 -1.25 -1.42 8.08
CA SER A 59 -2.15 -0.48 7.42
C SER A 59 -3.29 -0.02 8.33
N ARG A 60 -3.37 1.30 8.59
CA ARG A 60 -4.49 1.93 9.31
C ARG A 60 -5.83 1.72 8.59
N VAL A 61 -5.81 1.64 7.26
CA VAL A 61 -7.01 1.38 6.43
C VAL A 61 -7.50 -0.05 6.62
N THR A 62 -6.59 -1.02 6.64
CA THR A 62 -6.95 -2.43 6.90
C THR A 62 -7.57 -2.59 8.29
N TRP A 63 -6.98 -1.95 9.31
CA TRP A 63 -7.56 -1.96 10.66
C TRP A 63 -8.92 -1.26 10.73
N GLY A 64 -9.07 -0.10 10.11
CA GLY A 64 -10.36 0.59 10.02
C GLY A 64 -11.44 -0.29 9.38
N ALA A 65 -11.12 -0.95 8.27
CA ALA A 65 -12.03 -1.87 7.60
C ALA A 65 -12.39 -3.10 8.47
N ILE A 66 -11.41 -3.68 9.18
CA ILE A 66 -11.64 -4.79 10.12
C ILE A 66 -12.60 -4.35 11.23
N VAL A 67 -12.38 -3.19 11.85
CA VAL A 67 -13.25 -2.67 12.92
C VAL A 67 -14.66 -2.37 12.41
N SER A 68 -14.78 -1.76 11.23
CA SER A 68 -16.07 -1.47 10.59
C SER A 68 -16.88 -2.72 10.27
N VAL A 69 -16.24 -3.89 10.07
CA VAL A 69 -16.94 -5.18 9.89
C VAL A 69 -17.21 -5.83 11.26
N ALA A 70 -16.19 -5.87 12.12
CA ALA A 70 -16.22 -6.63 13.37
C ALA A 70 -17.20 -6.06 14.40
N VAL A 71 -17.25 -4.73 14.58
CA VAL A 71 -18.14 -4.08 15.54
C VAL A 71 -19.61 -4.41 15.27
N PRO A 72 -20.13 -4.17 14.05
CA PRO A 72 -21.51 -4.54 13.75
C PRO A 72 -21.78 -6.05 13.76
N ALA A 73 -20.83 -6.88 13.32
CA ALA A 73 -20.99 -8.33 13.37
C ALA A 73 -21.14 -8.84 14.81
N LEU A 74 -20.35 -8.29 15.75
CA LEU A 74 -20.48 -8.57 17.18
C LEU A 74 -21.82 -8.08 17.75
N SER A 75 -22.30 -6.92 17.29
CA SER A 75 -23.62 -6.40 17.66
C SER A 75 -24.75 -7.32 17.17
N ALA A 76 -24.66 -7.82 15.93
CA ALA A 76 -25.67 -8.70 15.32
C ALA A 76 -25.71 -10.11 15.92
N LEU A 77 -24.61 -10.58 16.52
CA LEU A 77 -24.54 -11.88 17.21
C LEU A 77 -25.17 -11.85 18.62
N GLY A 78 -25.87 -10.77 18.99
CA GLY A 78 -26.63 -10.70 20.24
C GLY A 78 -25.76 -10.50 21.49
N VAL A 79 -24.54 -9.97 21.34
CA VAL A 79 -23.74 -9.50 22.49
C VAL A 79 -24.40 -8.27 23.14
N ALA A 80 -25.36 -7.64 22.45
CA ALA A 80 -26.38 -6.77 23.00
C ALA A 80 -27.75 -7.25 22.48
N THR A 81 -28.56 -7.90 23.31
CA THR A 81 -29.86 -8.46 22.90
C THR A 81 -31.03 -7.60 23.37
N GLU A 82 -31.97 -7.33 22.47
CA GLU A 82 -33.43 -7.44 22.71
C GLU A 82 -34.24 -7.43 21.38
N TRP A 83 -34.65 -8.63 20.95
CA TRP A 83 -35.75 -9.05 20.05
C TRP A 83 -36.47 -7.97 19.21
N LEU A 84 -35.96 -7.79 17.98
CA LEU A 84 -36.39 -7.04 16.79
C LEU A 84 -37.26 -5.79 17.00
N GLN A 85 -36.59 -4.76 17.51
CA GLN A 85 -37.04 -3.37 17.51
C GLN A 85 -36.52 -2.66 16.24
N ALA A 86 -37.10 -1.51 15.87
CA ALA A 86 -36.67 -0.74 14.69
C ALA A 86 -35.15 -0.43 14.70
N ASP A 87 -34.58 -0.30 15.90
CA ASP A 87 -33.16 -0.10 16.12
C ASP A 87 -32.31 -1.31 15.69
N GLU A 88 -32.84 -2.53 15.74
CA GLU A 88 -32.16 -3.75 15.29
C GLU A 88 -32.13 -3.84 13.75
N LEU A 89 -33.17 -3.37 13.06
CA LEU A 89 -33.18 -3.22 11.60
C LEU A 89 -32.16 -2.17 11.14
N VAL A 90 -32.10 -1.03 11.84
CA VAL A 90 -31.08 0.00 11.60
C VAL A 90 -29.69 -0.57 11.87
N ALA A 91 -29.49 -1.27 12.99
CA ALA A 91 -28.22 -1.91 13.32
C ALA A 91 -27.80 -2.94 12.25
N LEU A 92 -28.74 -3.76 11.75
CA LEU A 92 -28.48 -4.74 10.70
C LEU A 92 -28.11 -4.07 9.36
N LEU A 93 -28.80 -2.98 8.98
CA LEU A 93 -28.49 -2.23 7.77
C LEU A 93 -27.15 -1.50 7.88
N THR A 94 -26.88 -0.85 9.02
CA THR A 94 -25.59 -0.24 9.31
C THR A 94 -24.47 -1.29 9.33
N ALA A 95 -24.74 -2.45 9.92
CA ALA A 95 -23.82 -3.58 9.96
C ALA A 95 -23.47 -4.11 8.59
N THR A 96 -24.49 -4.32 7.77
CA THR A 96 -24.33 -4.80 6.40
C THR A 96 -23.62 -3.75 5.55
N GLY A 97 -23.97 -2.48 5.70
CA GLY A 97 -23.32 -1.37 4.99
C GLY A 97 -21.85 -1.19 5.38
N ALA A 98 -21.53 -1.25 6.67
CA ALA A 98 -20.16 -1.15 7.17
C ALA A 98 -19.32 -2.39 6.81
N THR A 99 -19.94 -3.58 6.84
CA THR A 99 -19.30 -4.82 6.39
C THR A 99 -19.02 -4.80 4.89
N ALA A 100 -20.00 -4.40 4.08
CA ALA A 100 -19.85 -4.26 2.64
C ALA A 100 -18.82 -3.17 2.28
N GLY A 101 -18.84 -2.03 2.96
CA GLY A 101 -17.86 -0.95 2.77
C GLY A 101 -16.44 -1.34 3.18
N GLY A 102 -16.29 -2.06 4.29
CA GLY A 102 -15.00 -2.62 4.74
C GLY A 102 -14.49 -3.68 3.78
N ALA A 103 -15.35 -4.61 3.35
CA ALA A 103 -15.02 -5.62 2.36
C ALA A 103 -14.64 -5.01 1.01
N LEU A 104 -15.38 -4.00 0.54
CA LEU A 104 -15.08 -3.29 -0.71
C LEU A 104 -13.74 -2.55 -0.62
N THR A 105 -13.43 -1.96 0.53
CA THR A 105 -12.15 -1.28 0.80
C THR A 105 -10.98 -2.26 0.80
N LEU A 106 -11.12 -3.39 1.48
CA LEU A 106 -10.13 -4.47 1.48
C LEU A 106 -9.95 -5.05 0.07
N TYR A 107 -11.05 -5.30 -0.62
CA TYR A 107 -11.04 -5.79 -1.99
C TYR A 107 -10.35 -4.79 -2.93
N GLY A 108 -10.67 -3.50 -2.84
CA GLY A 108 -9.98 -2.43 -3.58
C GLY A 108 -8.49 -2.42 -3.30
N ARG A 109 -8.07 -2.51 -2.03
CA ARG A 109 -6.66 -2.54 -1.65
C ARG A 109 -5.91 -3.78 -2.16
N TRP A 110 -6.54 -4.95 -2.18
CA TRP A 110 -5.92 -6.20 -2.65
C TRP A 110 -5.97 -6.37 -4.18
N ARG A 111 -6.98 -5.79 -4.84
CA ARG A 111 -7.18 -5.87 -6.30
C ARG A 111 -6.45 -4.76 -7.05
N ALA A 112 -6.26 -3.58 -6.47
CA ALA A 112 -5.50 -2.49 -7.06
C ALA A 112 -4.00 -2.83 -7.11
N LYS A 113 -3.60 -3.50 -8.20
CA LYS A 113 -2.21 -3.80 -8.55
C LYS A 113 -1.65 -2.90 -9.66
N ARG A 114 -2.46 -1.95 -10.16
CA ARG A 114 -2.04 -0.96 -11.15
C ARG A 114 -1.71 0.35 -10.44
N THR A 115 -0.47 0.79 -10.58
CA THR A 115 -0.06 2.15 -10.25
C THR A 115 -0.84 3.13 -11.12
N ILE A 116 -1.28 4.25 -10.53
CA ILE A 116 -1.90 5.34 -11.29
C ILE A 116 -0.80 5.92 -12.19
N GLY A 117 -0.83 5.57 -13.48
CA GLY A 117 0.21 5.93 -14.46
C GLY A 117 0.58 4.82 -15.45
N ALA A 118 0.24 3.56 -15.19
CA ALA A 118 0.59 2.42 -16.07
C ALA A 118 -0.32 2.25 -17.32
N GLY A 119 -1.07 3.28 -17.71
CA GLY A 119 -2.08 3.23 -18.78
C GLY A 119 -1.85 4.21 -19.93
N SER A 120 -0.74 4.94 -19.96
CA SER A 120 -0.42 5.93 -20.99
C SER A 120 0.98 5.71 -21.58
N GLN A 121 1.28 4.48 -21.98
CA GLN A 121 2.36 4.16 -22.93
C GLN A 121 1.79 3.27 -24.02
#